data_AF-A0A239H0G4-F1
#
_entry.id   AF-A0A239H0G4-F1
#
_cell.length_a   1.000
_cell.length_b   1.000
_cell.length_c   1.000
_cell.angle_alpha   90.00
_cell.angle_beta   90.00
_cell.angle_gamma   90.00
#
_symmetry.space_group_name_H-M   'P 1'
#
loop_
_entity.id
_entity.type
_entity.pdbx_description
1 polymer ?
#
loop_
_entity_poly.entity_id
_entity_poly.type
_entity_poly.pdbx_seq_one_letter_code
_entity_poly.pdbx_strand_id
1 'polypeptide(L)'
;MPQGAVDRDAYVVCELEQLYQALNRRNVFASPSHRWSDPERGCWTAPSGRAVREDILAVLSLDMPVQEHLAELVRGLDAGVGSCC
;
A
#
# COMPACT_ATOMS: atom_id res chain seq x y z
N MET A 1 -13.52 -33.28 -13.27
CA MET A 1 -12.74 -33.43 -12.02
C MET A 1 -13.68 -33.92 -10.92
N PRO A 2 -13.22 -34.68 -9.91
CA PRO A 2 -14.07 -35.06 -8.77
C PRO A 2 -14.57 -33.80 -8.05
N GLN A 3 -15.77 -33.85 -7.48
CA GLN A 3 -16.36 -32.72 -6.76
C GLN A 3 -15.45 -32.28 -5.61
N GLY A 4 -14.96 -31.04 -5.67
CA GLY A 4 -14.05 -30.45 -4.69
C GLY A 4 -12.57 -30.41 -5.10
N ALA A 5 -12.18 -30.98 -6.25
CA ALA A 5 -10.83 -30.79 -6.77
C ALA A 5 -10.70 -29.42 -7.45
N VAL A 6 -9.75 -28.61 -6.99
CA VAL A 6 -9.35 -27.36 -7.64
C VAL A 6 -8.66 -27.69 -8.96
N ASP A 7 -9.09 -27.03 -10.03
CA ASP A 7 -8.37 -27.07 -11.29
C ASP A 7 -7.02 -26.37 -11.11
N ARG A 8 -5.95 -27.16 -11.11
CA ARG A 8 -4.60 -26.68 -10.85
C ARG A 8 -4.14 -25.68 -11.91
N ASP A 9 -4.52 -25.90 -13.16
CA ASP A 9 -4.06 -25.07 -14.26
C ASP A 9 -4.74 -23.70 -14.18
N ALA A 10 -6.04 -23.68 -13.91
CA ALA A 10 -6.77 -22.44 -13.65
C ALA A 10 -6.23 -21.68 -12.42
N TYR A 11 -5.95 -22.40 -11.33
CA TYR A 11 -5.39 -21.81 -10.11
C TYR A 11 -4.03 -21.14 -10.36
N VAL A 12 -3.13 -21.82 -11.09
CA VAL A 12 -1.80 -21.27 -11.41
C VAL A 12 -1.92 -19.99 -12.24
N VAL A 13 -2.83 -19.95 -13.21
CA VAL A 13 -3.05 -18.73 -14.02
C VAL A 13 -3.55 -17.58 -13.13
N CYS A 14 -4.53 -17.82 -12.26
CA CYS A 14 -5.04 -16.80 -11.35
C CYS A 14 -3.95 -16.25 -10.42
N GLU A 15 -3.09 -17.11 -9.87
CA GLU A 15 -1.97 -16.66 -9.03
C GLU A 15 -0.94 -15.83 -9.81
N LEU A 16 -0.65 -16.22 -11.06
CA LEU A 16 0.26 -15.47 -11.93
C LEU A 16 -0.29 -14.09 -12.30
N GLU A 17 -1.59 -13.98 -12.55
CA GLU A 17 -2.26 -12.71 -12.83
C GLU A 17 -2.24 -11.80 -11.61
N GLN A 18 -2.55 -12.32 -10.42
CA GLN A 18 -2.47 -11.57 -9.16
C GLN A 18 -1.04 -11.08 -8.90
N LEU A 19 -0.04 -11.95 -9.10
CA LEU A 19 1.37 -11.58 -8.95
C LEU A 19 1.78 -10.51 -9.95
N TYR A 20 1.38 -10.63 -11.22
CA TYR A 20 1.65 -9.63 -12.25
C TYR A 20 1.06 -8.26 -11.88
N GLN A 21 -0.19 -8.23 -11.41
CA GLN A 21 -0.83 -7.00 -10.95
C GLN A 21 -0.09 -6.39 -9.73
N ALA A 22 0.30 -7.22 -8.76
CA ALA A 22 1.03 -6.78 -7.58
C ALA A 22 2.43 -6.23 -7.93
N LEU A 23 3.12 -6.86 -8.88
CA LEU A 23 4.39 -6.35 -9.42
C LEU A 23 4.19 -5.03 -10.17
N ASN A 24 3.14 -4.87 -10.96
CA ASN A 24 2.90 -3.62 -11.70
C ASN A 24 2.58 -2.45 -10.74
N ARG A 25 1.85 -2.71 -9.66
CA ARG A 25 1.50 -1.72 -8.61
C ARG A 25 2.60 -1.48 -7.59
N ARG A 26 3.70 -2.23 -7.63
CA ARG A 26 4.77 -2.21 -6.61
C ARG A 26 4.32 -2.58 -5.21
N ASN A 27 3.40 -3.54 -5.12
CA ASN A 27 2.94 -4.12 -3.86
C ASN A 27 3.67 -5.41 -3.47
N VAL A 28 4.62 -5.88 -4.29
CA VAL A 28 5.54 -6.96 -3.91
C VAL A 28 6.80 -6.33 -3.37
N PHE A 29 7.15 -6.65 -2.14
CA PHE A 29 8.36 -6.16 -1.49
C PHE A 29 9.35 -7.30 -1.30
N ALA A 30 10.60 -7.05 -1.66
CA ALA A 30 11.67 -8.04 -1.56
C ALA A 30 12.84 -7.46 -0.79
N SER A 31 13.24 -8.11 0.29
CA SER A 31 14.47 -7.75 1.02
C SER A 31 15.69 -8.34 0.28
N PRO A 32 16.78 -7.58 0.06
CA PRO A 32 17.07 -6.20 0.50
C PRO A 32 16.87 -5.15 -0.62
N SER A 33 15.95 -5.38 -1.55
CA SER A 33 15.85 -4.55 -2.75
C SER A 33 15.41 -3.11 -2.44
N HIS A 34 16.13 -2.13 -3.00
CA HIS A 34 15.73 -0.72 -2.90
C HIS A 34 14.58 -0.35 -3.84
N ARG A 35 14.44 -1.08 -4.96
CA ARG A 35 13.39 -0.84 -5.97
C ARG A 35 12.01 -1.34 -5.54
N TRP A 36 11.99 -2.40 -4.73
CA TRP A 36 10.79 -3.03 -4.17
C TRP A 36 10.92 -3.09 -2.64
N SER A 37 11.26 -1.95 -2.05
CA SER A 37 11.40 -1.81 -0.60
C SER A 37 10.02 -1.69 0.03
N ASP A 38 9.82 -2.37 1.16
CA ASP A 38 8.61 -2.29 1.97
C ASP A 38 8.43 -0.84 2.51
N PRO A 39 7.35 -0.13 2.15
CA PRO A 39 7.10 1.25 2.58
C PRO A 39 6.81 1.35 4.07
N GLU A 40 6.32 0.26 4.71
CA GLU A 40 6.03 0.24 6.13
C GLU A 40 7.30 0.07 6.98
N ARG A 41 8.40 -0.40 6.37
CA ARG A 41 9.67 -0.67 7.05
C ARG A 41 10.34 0.56 7.67
N GLY A 42 9.88 1.76 7.31
CA GLY A 42 10.27 3.04 7.90
C GLY A 42 9.11 3.82 8.50
N CYS A 43 7.93 3.21 8.67
CA CYS A 43 6.77 3.89 9.24
C CYS A 43 7.01 4.14 10.73
N TRP A 44 7.00 5.41 11.14
CA TRP A 44 7.35 5.81 12.50
C TRP A 44 6.25 5.39 13.47
N THR A 45 6.45 4.28 14.17
CA THR A 45 5.61 3.94 15.33
C THR A 45 5.85 4.95 16.45
N ALA A 46 4.87 5.82 16.64
CA ALA A 46 4.39 6.60 17.79
C ALA A 46 5.27 7.42 18.79
N PRO A 47 6.53 7.13 19.19
CA PRO A 47 7.29 8.17 19.92
C PRO A 47 8.08 9.12 19.02
N SER A 48 8.74 8.63 17.97
CA SER A 48 9.54 9.45 17.05
C SER A 48 8.69 10.29 16.08
N GLY A 49 7.54 9.72 15.67
CA GLY A 49 6.48 10.33 14.83
C GLY A 49 6.08 11.74 15.22
N ARG A 50 5.97 11.97 16.52
CA ARG A 50 5.27 13.13 17.07
C ARG A 50 6.17 14.36 17.18
N ALA A 51 7.48 14.16 17.29
CA ALA A 51 8.45 15.23 17.49
C ALA A 51 8.72 16.05 16.21
N VAL A 52 8.62 15.43 15.03
CA VAL A 52 8.89 16.08 13.72
C VAL A 52 7.60 16.44 12.99
N ARG A 53 6.44 16.15 13.58
CA ARG A 53 5.14 16.39 12.94
C ARG A 53 4.95 17.86 12.59
N GLU A 54 5.18 18.77 13.54
CA GLU A 54 5.01 20.21 13.31
C GLU A 54 5.94 20.72 12.20
N ASP A 55 7.20 20.29 12.18
CA ASP A 55 8.16 20.67 11.13
C ASP A 55 7.74 20.15 9.75
N ILE A 56 7.21 18.92 9.67
CA ILE A 56 6.69 18.35 8.42
C ILE A 56 5.46 19.13 7.95
N LEU A 57 4.53 19.48 8.84
CA LEU A 57 3.34 20.26 8.48
C LEU A 57 3.71 21.65 7.99
N ALA A 58 4.69 22.29 8.64
CA ALA A 58 5.23 23.58 8.23
C ALA A 58 5.89 23.51 6.84
N VAL A 59 6.73 22.50 6.57
CA VAL A 59 7.34 22.29 5.25
C VAL A 59 6.29 22.04 4.17
N LEU A 60 5.22 21.31 4.50
CA LEU A 60 4.13 21.03 3.58
C LEU A 60 3.15 22.21 3.44
N SER A 61 3.35 23.31 4.16
CA SER A 61 2.44 24.47 4.18
C SER A 61 0.99 24.09 4.47
N LEU A 62 0.80 23.08 5.32
CA LEU A 62 -0.52 22.59 5.72
C LEU A 62 -0.92 23.26 7.04
N ASP A 63 -1.80 24.26 6.95
CA ASP A 63 -2.49 24.82 8.12
C ASP A 63 -3.67 23.92 8.53
N MET A 64 -3.88 23.79 9.83
CA MET A 64 -4.87 22.89 10.42
C MET A 64 -6.32 23.19 9.97
N PRO A 65 -7.20 22.17 9.82
CA PRO A 65 -7.05 20.81 10.34
C PRO A 65 -6.49 19.79 9.33
N VAL A 66 -5.21 19.42 9.48
CA VAL A 66 -4.50 18.38 8.71
C VAL A 66 -5.26 17.05 8.65
N GLN A 67 -6.06 16.72 9.68
CA GLN A 67 -6.79 15.46 9.72
C GLN A 67 -7.85 15.37 8.61
N GLU A 68 -8.50 16.47 8.26
CA GLU A 68 -9.52 16.49 7.21
C GLU A 68 -8.89 16.33 5.83
N HIS A 69 -7.79 17.04 5.59
CA HIS A 69 -7.02 16.95 4.35
C HIS A 69 -6.40 15.55 4.16
N LEU A 70 -5.80 14.99 5.22
CA LEU A 70 -5.27 13.63 5.17
C LEU A 70 -6.37 12.59 4.99
N ALA A 71 -7.54 12.77 5.62
CA ALA A 71 -8.67 11.87 5.43
C ALA A 71 -9.17 11.88 3.98
N GLU A 72 -9.14 13.04 3.31
CA GLU A 72 -9.47 13.14 1.88
C GLU A 72 -8.45 12.42 0.99
N LEU A 73 -7.15 12.61 1.25
CA LEU A 73 -6.08 11.91 0.52
C LEU A 73 -6.13 10.39 0.73
N VAL A 74 -6.39 9.94 1.94
CA VAL A 74 -6.57 8.50 2.26
C VAL A 74 -7.76 7.92 1.52
N ARG A 75 -8.92 8.62 1.51
CA ARG A 75 -10.08 8.18 0.71
C ARG A 75 -9.76 8.07 -0.77
N GLY A 76 -9.00 9.01 -1.33
CA GLY A 76 -8.55 8.95 -2.73
C GLY A 76 -7.62 7.76 -3.00
N LEU A 77 -6.69 7.49 -2.07
CA LEU A 77 -5.78 6.36 -2.16
C LEU A 77 -6.54 5.02 -2.05
N ASP A 78 -7.44 4.89 -1.08
CA ASP A 78 -8.27 3.71 -0.85
C ASP A 78 -9.20 3.43 -2.02
N ALA A 79 -9.78 4.48 -2.64
CA ALA A 79 -10.58 4.33 -3.85
C ALA A 79 -9.73 3.81 -5.03
N GLY A 80 -8.47 4.22 -5.14
CA GLY A 80 -7.54 3.68 -6.13
C GLY A 80 -7.12 2.23 -5.85
N VAL A 81 -7.03 1.85 -4.57
CA VAL A 81 -6.72 0.48 -4.13
C VAL A 81 -7.94 -0.45 -4.29
N GLY A 82 -9.16 0.04 -4.04
CA GLY A 82 -10.42 -0.71 -4.10
C GLY A 82 -11.15 -0.71 -5.45
N SER A 83 -10.73 0.10 -6.43
CA SER A 83 -11.33 0.16 -7.79
C SER A 83 -10.86 -0.98 -8.72
N CYS A 84 -9.99 -1.87 -8.24
CA CYS A 84 -9.83 -3.19 -8.86
C CYS A 84 -10.36 -4.27 -7.91
N CYS A 85 -11.67 -4.40 -7.88
CA CYS A 85 -12.36 -5.66 -7.74
C CYS A 85 -13.24 -5.82 -8.98
#